data_AF-A0A3D3LI86-F1
#
_entry.id   AF-A0A3D3LI86-F1
#
_cell.length_a   1.000
_cell.length_b   1.000
_cell.length_c   1.000
_cell.angle_alpha   90.00
_cell.angle_beta   90.00
_cell.angle_gamma   90.00
#
_symmetry.space_group_name_H-M   'P 1'
#
loop_
_entity.id
_entity.type
_entity.pdbx_description
1 polymer ?
#
loop_
_entity_poly.entity_id
_entity_poly.type
_entity_poly.pdbx_seq_one_letter_code
_entity_poly.pdbx_strand_id
1 'polypeptide(L)' 'EEAVRTLIAWAGDNPEREGLIDTPKRVVNAYQEFFAGYEEDPEEVLGRTFEDVEGY' A
#
# COMPACT_ATOMS: atom_id res chain seq x y z
N GLU A 1 0.89 7.71 11.07
CA GLU A 1 0.52 6.60 11.98
C GLU A 1 -0.59 6.98 12.97
N GLU A 2 -0.65 8.21 13.48
CA GLU A 2 -1.67 8.66 14.44
C GLU A 2 -3.13 8.39 14.02
N ALA A 3 -3.47 8.62 12.75
CA ALA A 3 -4.82 8.30 12.26
C ALA A 3 -5.19 6.81 12.47
N VAL A 4 -4.23 5.90 12.29
CA VAL A 4 -4.46 4.46 12.52
C VAL A 4 -4.64 4.17 14.02
N ARG A 5 -3.89 4.85 14.90
CA ARG A 5 -4.11 4.76 16.36
C ARG A 5 -5.53 5.21 16.73
N THR A 6 -6.01 6.31 16.14
CA THR A 6 -7.39 6.78 16.32
C THR A 6 -8.41 5.75 15.85
N LEU A 7 -8.21 5.12 14.69
CA LEU A 7 -9.11 4.08 14.18
C LEU A 7 -9.15 2.84 15.09
N ILE A 8 -8.01 2.40 15.59
CA ILE A 8 -7.91 1.28 16.55
C ILE A 8 -8.69 1.60 17.83
N ALA A 9 -8.47 2.79 18.41
CA ALA A 9 -9.17 3.23 19.60
C ALA A 9 -10.69 3.36 19.37
N TRP A 10 -11.09 3.88 18.22
CA TRP A 10 -12.50 4.00 17.82
C TRP A 10 -13.16 2.63 17.63
N ALA A 11 -12.42 1.63 17.12
CA ALA A 11 -12.88 0.26 17.01
C ALA A 11 -13.03 -0.47 18.36
N GLY A 12 -12.63 0.16 19.47
CA GLY A 12 -12.77 -0.37 20.83
C GLY A 12 -11.59 -1.18 21.34
N ASP A 13 -10.44 -1.16 20.64
CA ASP A 13 -9.21 -1.83 21.08
C ASP A 13 -8.19 -0.82 21.65
N ASN A 14 -7.23 -1.27 22.44
CA ASN A 14 -6.19 -0.42 23.03
C ASN A 14 -4.95 -0.37 22.11
N PRO A 15 -4.64 0.78 21.48
CA PRO A 15 -3.46 0.90 20.59
C PRO A 15 -2.11 0.78 21.32
N GLU A 16 -2.09 0.82 22.65
CA GLU A 16 -0.87 0.66 23.46
C GLU A 16 -0.63 -0.79 23.94
N ARG A 17 -1.55 -1.74 23.65
CA ARG A 17 -1.32 -3.15 24.03
C ARG A 17 -0.18 -3.73 23.21
N GLU A 18 0.61 -4.62 23.81
CA GLU A 18 1.82 -5.21 23.23
C GLU A 18 1.66 -5.64 21.75
N GLY A 19 0.56 -6.35 21.43
CA GLY A 19 0.29 -6.81 20.06
C GLY A 19 -0.09 -5.73 19.03
N LEU A 20 -0.35 -4.49 19.46
CA LEU A 20 -0.76 -3.37 18.60
C LEU A 20 0.22 -2.21 18.55
N ILE A 21 1.24 -2.16 19.41
CA ILE A 21 2.20 -1.05 19.46
C ILE A 21 2.77 -0.73 18.06
N ASP A 22 3.12 -1.78 17.30
CA ASP A 22 3.70 -1.65 15.95
C ASP A 22 2.66 -1.69 14.82
N THR A 23 1.37 -1.95 15.13
CA THR A 23 0.32 -2.04 14.11
C THR A 23 0.13 -0.75 13.31
N PRO A 24 0.08 0.45 13.93
CA PRO A 24 -0.04 1.70 13.17
C PRO A 24 1.00 1.86 12.08
N LYS A 25 2.26 1.54 12.38
CA LYS A 25 3.37 1.58 11.43
C LYS A 25 3.19 0.58 10.28
N ARG A 26 2.88 -0.67 10.62
CA ARG A 26 2.66 -1.72 9.61
C ARG A 26 1.52 -1.37 8.64
N VAL A 27 0.45 -0.77 9.14
CA VAL A 27 -0.69 -0.34 8.32
C VAL A 27 -0.31 0.81 7.38
N VAL A 28 0.43 1.81 7.87
CA VAL A 28 0.91 2.92 7.02
C VAL A 28 1.82 2.40 5.91
N ASN A 29 2.74 1.48 6.21
CA ASN A 29 3.60 0.87 5.20
C ASN A 29 2.79 0.08 4.17
N ALA A 30 1.80 -0.71 4.61
CA ALA A 30 0.93 -1.45 3.69
C ALA A 30 0.13 -0.51 2.78
N TYR A 31 -0.33 0.64 3.28
CA TYR A 31 -1.03 1.65 2.47
C TYR A 31 -0.12 2.27 1.41
N GLN A 32 1.15 2.52 1.74
CA GLN A 32 2.12 3.00 0.75
C GLN A 32 2.28 1.99 -0.39
N GLU A 33 2.33 0.69 -0.09
CA GLU A 33 2.39 -0.35 -1.12
C GLU A 33 1.09 -0.47 -1.93
N PHE A 34 -0.07 -0.51 -1.25
CA PHE A 34 -1.37 -0.69 -1.92
C PHE A 34 -1.73 0.47 -2.85
N PHE A 35 -1.28 1.67 -2.52
CA PHE A 35 -1.60 2.89 -3.25
C PHE A 35 -0.40 3.48 -4.01
N ALA A 36 0.72 2.73 -4.08
CA ALA A 36 1.92 3.17 -4.80
C ALA A 36 1.63 3.58 -6.24
N GLY A 37 0.70 2.89 -6.91
CA GLY A 37 0.33 3.17 -8.30
C GLY A 37 -0.27 4.57 -8.55
N TYR A 38 -0.69 5.31 -7.53
CA TYR A 38 -1.08 6.73 -7.71
C TYR A 38 0.12 7.66 -7.94
N GLU A 39 1.32 7.24 -7.55
CA GLU A 39 2.58 7.97 -7.75
C GLU A 39 3.37 7.44 -8.95
N GLU A 40 2.90 6.36 -9.59
CA GLU A 40 3.54 5.76 -10.77
C GLU A 40 2.99 6.34 -12.08
N ASP A 41 3.84 6.40 -13.11
CA ASP A 41 3.43 6.77 -14.46
C ASP A 41 2.97 5.53 -15.25
N PRO A 42 1.69 5.46 -15.66
CA PRO A 42 1.18 4.32 -16.44
C PRO A 42 1.86 4.17 -17.81
N GLU A 43 2.42 5.23 -18.40
CA GLU A 43 3.13 5.16 -19.68
C GLU A 43 4.44 4.37 -19.54
N GLU A 44 5.15 4.52 -18.42
CA GLU A 44 6.36 3.73 -18.14
C GLU A 44 6.05 2.23 -17.99
N VAL A 45 4.90 1.90 -17.41
CA VAL A 45 4.45 0.51 -17.24
C VAL A 45 4.03 -0.12 -18.56
N LEU A 46 3.34 0.64 -19.42
CA LEU A 46 2.74 0.14 -20.67
C LEU A 46 3.63 0.31 -21.90
N GLY A 47 4.73 1.06 -21.81
CA GLY A 47 5.55 1.45 -22.96
C GLY A 47 6.30 0.32 -23.70
N ARG A 48 6.21 -0.95 -23.24
CA ARG A 48 6.82 -2.09 -23.94
C ARG A 48 5.82 -2.76 -24.87
N THR A 49 5.93 -2.46 -26.17
CA THR A 49 5.29 -3.23 -27.23
C THR A 49 6.25 -4.29 -27.76
N PHE A 50 5.83 -5.55 -27.82
CA PHE A 50 6.57 -6.59 -28.53
C PHE A 50 6.24 -6.47 -30.03
N GLU A 51 7.25 -6.48 -30.90
CA GLU A 51 7.03 -6.58 -32.35
C GLU A 51 6.55 -8.00 -32.67
N ASP A 52 5.46 -8.12 -33.42
CA ASP A 52 4.91 -9.39 -33.90
C ASP A 52 5.97 -10.17 -34.68
N VAL A 53 6.21 -11.42 -34.29
CA VAL A 53 7.06 -12.33 -35.07
C VAL A 53 6.22 -12.82 -36.25
N GLU A 54 6.15 -12.03 -37.31
CA GLU A 54 5.61 -12.47 -38.60
C GLU A 54 6.54 -13.56 -39.18
N GLY A 55 6.17 -14.81 -38.91
CA GLY A 55 6.85 -15.99 -39.41
C GLY A 55 5.91 -17.18 -39.47
N TYR A 56 4.95 -17.14 -40.40
CA TYR A 56 4.24 -18.31 -40.92
C TYR A 56 4.29 -18.30 -42.45
#